data_AF-A0A4Q5Z4P6-F1
#
_entry.id   AF-A0A4Q5Z4P6-F1
#
_cell.length_a   1.000
_cell.length_b   1.000
_cell.length_c   1.000
_cell.angle_alpha   90.00
_cell.angle_beta   90.00
_cell.angle_gamma   90.00
#
_symmetry.space_group_name_H-M   'P 1'
#
loop_
_entity.id
_entity.type
_entity.pdbx_description
1 polymer ?
#
loop_
_entity_poly.entity_id
_entity_poly.type
_entity_poly.pdbx_seq_one_letter_code
_entity_poly.pdbx_strand_id
1 'polypeptide(L)'
;MKRVFTAIVLLLSISSFAQLAKPSTIPPELLTKDSTYWTISTISGVNYVNTTPGYKYGTVTSGGGMIVNFKFLPSNRYIFQLYVQSNMYSSRLESWTEIEGAVTFAKDASGQNIFSTKAEKGRYRMYRNGDVKVREVTADELKNQHSTTYLWEKTKLKDDPNNLYLLLVDLKKYPKANIKKPGTITADMVSKFHIPDRN
;
A
#
# COMPACT_ATOMS: atom_id res chain seq x y z
N MET A 1 -25.39 -72.15 -21.20
CA MET A 1 -25.77 -70.72 -21.14
C MET A 1 -26.16 -70.34 -19.72
N LYS A 2 -25.35 -69.53 -19.03
CA LYS A 2 -25.74 -68.66 -17.91
C LYS A 2 -24.64 -67.59 -17.81
N ARG A 3 -25.01 -66.33 -18.08
CA ARG A 3 -24.11 -65.18 -18.15
C ARG A 3 -23.87 -64.64 -16.74
N VAL A 4 -22.61 -64.45 -16.36
CA VAL A 4 -22.23 -63.74 -15.12
C VAL A 4 -21.96 -62.29 -15.52
N PHE A 5 -22.77 -61.37 -15.00
CA PHE A 5 -22.53 -59.93 -15.05
C PHE A 5 -21.68 -59.55 -13.84
N THR A 6 -20.53 -58.93 -14.06
CA THR A 6 -19.75 -58.29 -12.99
C THR A 6 -19.66 -56.81 -13.33
N ALA A 7 -20.36 -55.98 -12.53
CA ALA A 7 -20.33 -54.53 -12.65
C ALA A 7 -19.03 -53.99 -12.04
N ILE A 8 -18.19 -53.36 -12.86
CA ILE A 8 -17.02 -52.60 -12.41
C ILE A 8 -17.50 -51.18 -12.12
N VAL A 9 -17.58 -50.83 -10.83
CA VAL A 9 -17.83 -49.46 -10.38
C VAL A 9 -16.51 -48.68 -10.50
N LEU A 10 -16.49 -47.72 -11.43
CA LEU A 10 -15.38 -46.78 -11.62
C LEU A 10 -15.44 -45.72 -10.50
N LEU A 11 -14.55 -45.80 -9.51
CA LEU A 11 -14.28 -44.67 -8.63
C LEU A 11 -13.50 -43.61 -9.40
N LEU A 12 -14.21 -42.57 -9.87
CA LEU A 12 -13.61 -41.31 -10.31
C LEU A 12 -13.07 -40.59 -9.08
N SER A 13 -11.77 -40.73 -8.82
CA SER A 13 -11.05 -39.87 -7.89
C SER A 13 -11.02 -38.45 -8.47
N ILE A 14 -11.90 -37.60 -7.95
CA ILE A 14 -11.82 -36.15 -8.15
C ILE A 14 -10.58 -35.68 -7.37
N SER A 15 -9.42 -35.69 -8.02
CA SER A 15 -8.25 -34.97 -7.55
C SER A 15 -8.53 -33.48 -7.70
N SER A 16 -9.22 -32.92 -6.71
CA SER A 16 -9.24 -31.48 -6.47
C SER A 16 -7.79 -31.06 -6.24
N PHE A 17 -7.15 -30.52 -7.29
CA PHE A 17 -5.94 -29.72 -7.13
C PHE A 17 -6.32 -28.53 -6.26
N ALA A 18 -6.12 -28.66 -4.95
CA ALA A 18 -5.98 -27.51 -4.09
C ALA A 18 -4.79 -26.73 -4.63
N GLN A 19 -5.09 -25.67 -5.37
CA GLN A 19 -4.09 -24.72 -5.84
C GLN A 19 -3.54 -24.06 -4.57
N LEU A 20 -2.49 -24.65 -3.99
CA LEU A 20 -1.79 -24.11 -2.83
C LEU A 20 -1.47 -22.65 -3.17
N ALA A 21 -2.11 -21.72 -2.46
CA ALA A 21 -1.79 -20.31 -2.58
C ALA A 21 -0.28 -20.18 -2.34
N LYS A 22 0.44 -19.60 -3.31
CA LYS A 22 1.88 -19.40 -3.18
C LYS A 22 2.13 -18.68 -1.84
N PRO A 23 3.09 -19.16 -1.02
CA PRO A 23 3.41 -18.50 0.23
C PRO A 23 3.75 -17.03 -0.01
N SER A 24 3.25 -16.16 0.87
CA SER A 24 3.51 -14.73 0.81
C SER A 24 5.00 -14.46 0.86
N THR A 25 5.52 -13.64 -0.06
CA THR A 25 6.90 -13.16 -0.05
C THR A 25 7.06 -11.96 0.89
N ILE A 26 5.94 -11.34 1.30
CA ILE A 26 5.93 -10.18 2.18
C ILE A 26 6.48 -10.56 3.56
N PRO A 27 7.53 -9.89 4.05
CA PRO A 27 8.03 -10.07 5.40
C PRO A 27 6.92 -9.84 6.44
N PRO A 28 6.71 -10.77 7.39
CA PRO A 28 5.63 -10.67 8.37
C PRO A 28 5.61 -9.34 9.15
N GLU A 29 6.78 -8.74 9.37
CA GLU A 29 6.95 -7.49 10.09
C GLU A 29 6.47 -6.24 9.34
N LEU A 30 6.18 -6.37 8.04
CA LEU A 30 5.60 -5.30 7.21
C LEU A 30 4.08 -5.43 7.06
N LEU A 31 3.52 -6.58 7.42
CA LEU A 31 2.08 -6.78 7.49
C LEU A 31 1.53 -6.04 8.72
N THR A 32 0.45 -5.30 8.52
CA THR A 32 -0.23 -4.55 9.57
C THR A 32 -1.60 -5.17 9.86
N LYS A 33 -2.00 -5.20 11.14
CA LYS A 33 -3.34 -5.63 11.56
C LYS A 33 -4.39 -4.56 11.19
N ASP A 34 -5.64 -5.01 11.05
CA ASP A 34 -6.84 -4.16 10.97
C ASP A 34 -6.74 -3.04 9.90
N SER A 35 -7.15 -1.81 10.23
CA SER A 35 -7.17 -0.64 9.34
C SER A 35 -5.87 0.18 9.38
N THR A 36 -4.75 -0.38 9.85
CA THR A 36 -3.48 0.35 9.96
C THR A 36 -2.73 0.37 8.62
N TYR A 37 -2.28 1.56 8.21
CA TYR A 37 -1.48 1.77 7.00
C TYR A 37 -0.13 2.37 7.39
N TRP A 38 0.91 2.01 6.64
CA TRP A 38 2.16 2.78 6.62
C TRP A 38 1.85 4.15 6.02
N THR A 39 2.10 5.22 6.77
CA THR A 39 1.65 6.55 6.37
C THR A 39 2.80 7.55 6.32
N ILE A 40 2.74 8.46 5.35
CA ILE A 40 3.49 9.72 5.35
C ILE A 40 2.48 10.84 5.11
N SER A 41 2.61 11.93 5.86
CA SER A 41 1.67 13.04 5.80
C SER A 41 2.39 14.38 5.88
N THR A 42 1.97 15.33 5.06
CA THR A 42 2.32 16.75 5.19
C THR A 42 1.20 17.56 5.85
N ILE A 43 0.06 16.93 6.13
CA ILE A 43 -1.00 17.55 6.92
C ILE A 43 -0.46 17.66 8.36
N SER A 44 -0.07 18.87 8.75
CA SER A 44 0.24 19.20 10.14
C SER A 44 -1.06 19.08 10.95
N GLY A 45 -1.25 17.93 11.60
CA GLY A 45 -2.45 17.62 12.35
C GLY A 45 -2.25 16.41 13.23
N VAL A 46 -1.69 16.65 14.42
CA VAL A 46 -1.79 15.75 15.57
C VAL A 46 -3.27 15.40 15.77
N ASN A 47 -3.60 14.11 15.76
CA ASN A 47 -4.84 13.48 16.22
C ASN A 47 -6.17 14.21 15.92
N TYR A 48 -6.94 13.72 14.95
CA TYR A 48 -8.39 13.94 14.95
C TYR A 48 -9.12 12.59 15.10
N VAL A 49 -9.53 12.30 16.34
CA VAL A 49 -10.63 11.37 16.62
C VAL A 49 -11.84 12.27 16.86
N ASN A 50 -12.82 12.23 15.96
CA ASN A 50 -14.11 12.84 16.24
C ASN A 50 -14.92 11.87 17.10
N THR A 51 -15.05 12.13 18.40
CA THR A 51 -15.78 11.27 19.36
C THR A 51 -17.11 11.84 19.83
N THR A 52 -17.78 12.77 19.12
CA THR A 52 -19.11 13.23 19.55
C THR A 52 -20.08 13.49 18.38
N PRO A 53 -21.32 12.95 18.42
CA PRO A 53 -22.30 13.14 17.36
C PRO A 53 -23.02 14.49 17.49
N GLY A 54 -23.07 15.28 16.42
CA GLY A 54 -23.81 16.55 16.38
C GLY A 54 -23.73 17.28 15.04
N TYR A 55 -24.83 17.93 14.64
CA TYR A 55 -25.08 18.42 13.27
C TYR A 55 -24.48 19.80 12.91
N LYS A 56 -23.87 20.55 13.83
CA LYS A 56 -23.38 21.92 13.50
C LYS A 56 -22.08 22.31 14.18
N TYR A 57 -21.05 22.40 13.34
CA TYR A 57 -19.80 23.18 13.37
C TYR A 57 -18.80 23.02 14.51
N GLY A 58 -17.56 22.75 14.09
CA GLY A 58 -16.35 22.89 14.90
C GLY A 58 -15.12 22.15 14.36
N THR A 59 -14.95 21.99 13.04
CA THR A 59 -13.69 21.44 12.51
C THR A 59 -12.78 22.58 12.10
N VAL A 60 -11.73 22.77 12.89
CA VAL A 60 -10.47 23.42 12.51
C VAL A 60 -10.20 23.10 11.03
N THR A 61 -10.26 24.10 10.16
CA THR A 61 -9.96 23.89 8.74
C THR A 61 -8.47 23.69 8.64
N SER A 62 -8.04 22.43 8.55
CA SER A 62 -6.64 22.10 8.29
C SER A 62 -6.22 22.80 7.00
N GLY A 63 -5.00 23.35 7.00
CA GLY A 63 -4.34 23.77 5.77
C GLY A 63 -4.37 22.63 4.76
N GLY A 64 -4.40 22.95 3.47
CA GLY A 64 -4.26 21.94 2.44
C GLY A 64 -3.03 21.06 2.69
N GLY A 65 -3.06 19.82 2.24
CA GLY A 65 -1.95 18.90 2.43
C GLY A 65 -2.22 17.53 1.83
N MET A 66 -1.31 16.61 2.10
CA MET A 66 -1.27 15.29 1.48
C MET A 66 -1.07 14.20 2.52
N ILE A 67 -1.80 13.10 2.37
CA ILE A 67 -1.56 11.85 3.09
C ILE A 67 -1.31 10.77 2.04
N VAL A 68 -0.22 10.02 2.21
CA VAL A 68 0.03 8.81 1.45
C VAL A 68 -0.03 7.63 2.40
N ASN A 69 -0.90 6.67 2.08
CA ASN A 69 -1.03 5.42 2.80
C ASN A 69 -0.54 4.26 1.93
N PHE A 70 0.18 3.35 2.55
CA PHE A 70 0.67 2.13 1.94
C PHE A 70 0.32 0.95 2.83
N LYS A 71 -0.23 -0.11 2.26
CA LYS A 71 -0.53 -1.33 3.00
C LYS A 71 -0.17 -2.56 2.20
N PHE A 72 0.57 -3.44 2.85
CA PHE A 72 0.82 -4.79 2.37
C PHE A 72 -0.26 -5.72 2.90
N LEU A 73 -0.80 -6.54 2.02
CA LEU A 73 -1.84 -7.50 2.33
C LEU A 73 -1.29 -8.93 2.13
N PRO A 74 -1.84 -9.92 2.85
CA PRO A 74 -1.56 -11.32 2.57
C PRO A 74 -1.72 -11.66 1.08
N SER A 75 -1.05 -12.72 0.64
CA SER A 75 -1.08 -13.18 -0.76
C SER A 75 -0.41 -12.22 -1.75
N ASN A 76 0.65 -11.51 -1.33
CA ASN A 76 1.46 -10.67 -2.23
C ASN A 76 0.66 -9.52 -2.87
N ARG A 77 -0.22 -8.90 -2.10
CA ARG A 77 -1.07 -7.79 -2.54
C ARG A 77 -0.67 -6.50 -1.84
N TYR A 78 -0.92 -5.35 -2.49
CA TYR A 78 -0.75 -4.05 -1.86
C TYR A 78 -1.92 -3.11 -2.18
N ILE A 79 -2.10 -2.13 -1.29
CA ILE A 79 -2.96 -0.96 -1.47
C ILE A 79 -2.08 0.28 -1.30
N PHE A 80 -2.17 1.18 -2.26
CA PHE A 80 -1.63 2.54 -2.20
C PHE A 80 -2.79 3.51 -2.21
N GLN A 81 -2.80 4.50 -1.31
CA GLN A 81 -3.76 5.59 -1.32
C GLN A 81 -3.02 6.93 -1.25
N LEU A 82 -3.43 7.86 -2.09
CA LEU A 82 -3.00 9.25 -2.04
C LEU A 82 -4.24 10.11 -1.81
N TYR A 83 -4.28 10.77 -0.67
CA TYR A 83 -5.26 11.80 -0.36
C TYR A 83 -4.61 13.16 -0.47
N VAL A 84 -5.22 14.05 -1.23
CA VAL A 84 -4.82 15.45 -1.35
C VAL A 84 -6.02 16.31 -1.00
N GLN A 85 -5.84 17.22 -0.05
CA GLN A 85 -6.81 18.24 0.30
C GLN A 85 -6.23 19.60 -0.07
N SER A 86 -7.01 20.40 -0.80
CA SER A 86 -6.69 21.79 -1.08
C SER A 86 -7.89 22.66 -0.71
N ASN A 87 -7.62 23.64 0.14
CA ASN A 87 -8.58 24.66 0.54
C ASN A 87 -8.16 25.97 -0.12
N MET A 88 -8.93 26.42 -1.10
CA MET A 88 -8.81 27.75 -1.69
C MET A 88 -10.05 28.55 -1.33
N TYR A 89 -10.00 29.89 -1.36
CA TYR A 89 -11.11 30.79 -1.05
C TYR A 89 -12.47 30.22 -1.48
N SER A 90 -13.34 29.93 -0.50
CA SER A 90 -14.69 29.34 -0.64
C SER A 90 -14.81 28.02 -1.42
N SER A 91 -13.70 27.32 -1.68
CA SER A 91 -13.65 26.03 -2.39
C SER A 91 -12.84 25.00 -1.63
N ARG A 92 -13.49 23.90 -1.25
CA ARG A 92 -12.85 22.69 -0.73
C ARG A 92 -12.72 21.68 -1.86
N LEU A 93 -11.49 21.35 -2.20
CA LEU A 93 -11.16 20.31 -3.16
C LEU A 93 -10.48 19.16 -2.42
N GLU A 94 -10.99 17.96 -2.62
CA GLU A 94 -10.31 16.75 -2.19
C GLU A 94 -10.15 15.81 -3.37
N SER A 95 -8.99 15.19 -3.44
CA SER A 95 -8.72 14.12 -4.38
C SER A 95 -8.23 12.91 -3.61
N TRP A 96 -8.74 11.75 -3.99
CA TRP A 96 -8.37 10.46 -3.46
C TRP A 96 -8.03 9.55 -4.64
N THR A 97 -6.80 9.07 -4.66
CA THR A 97 -6.37 8.03 -5.59
C THR A 97 -6.14 6.77 -4.78
N GLU A 98 -6.74 5.67 -5.19
CA GLU A 98 -6.50 4.35 -4.61
C GLU A 98 -6.06 3.39 -5.70
N ILE A 99 -4.92 2.74 -5.49
CA ILE A 99 -4.35 1.76 -6.40
C ILE A 99 -4.21 0.44 -5.64
N GLU A 100 -4.65 -0.64 -6.27
CA GLU A 100 -4.42 -2.00 -5.81
C GLU A 100 -3.59 -2.76 -6.82
N GLY A 101 -2.78 -3.69 -6.32
CA GLY A 101 -2.05 -4.57 -7.20
C GLY A 101 -1.26 -5.66 -6.48
N ALA A 102 -0.32 -6.24 -7.22
CA ALA A 102 0.59 -7.24 -6.73
C ALA A 102 1.90 -6.62 -6.23
N VAL A 103 2.49 -7.23 -5.21
CA VAL A 103 3.81 -6.86 -4.69
C VAL A 103 4.68 -8.09 -4.57
N THR A 104 5.96 -7.98 -4.88
CA THR A 104 6.93 -9.07 -4.69
C THR A 104 8.13 -8.56 -3.93
N PHE A 105 8.45 -9.23 -2.83
CA PHE A 105 9.64 -8.96 -2.03
C PHE A 105 10.76 -9.90 -2.43
N ALA A 106 11.97 -9.36 -2.54
CA ALA A 106 13.15 -10.09 -2.95
C ALA A 106 14.43 -9.42 -2.42
N LYS A 107 15.56 -10.05 -2.75
CA LYS A 107 16.87 -9.41 -2.68
C LYS A 107 17.30 -9.02 -4.09
N ASP A 108 17.94 -7.85 -4.23
CA ASP A 108 18.61 -7.50 -5.48
C ASP A 108 19.92 -8.30 -5.66
N ALA A 109 20.62 -8.09 -6.78
CA ALA A 109 21.89 -8.75 -7.06
C ALA A 109 23.01 -8.42 -6.04
N SER A 110 22.87 -7.34 -5.27
CA SER A 110 23.78 -6.93 -4.20
C SER A 110 23.34 -7.44 -2.82
N GLY A 111 22.26 -8.23 -2.74
CA GLY A 111 21.68 -8.75 -1.50
C GLY A 111 20.87 -7.74 -0.69
N GLN A 112 20.48 -6.61 -1.30
CA GLN A 112 19.69 -5.56 -0.67
C GLN A 112 18.20 -5.89 -0.70
N ASN A 113 17.48 -5.48 0.36
CA ASN A 113 16.05 -5.67 0.47
C ASN A 113 15.30 -4.82 -0.55
N ILE A 114 14.59 -5.45 -1.48
CA ILE A 114 13.75 -4.76 -2.45
C ILE A 114 12.32 -5.30 -2.42
N PHE A 115 11.37 -4.46 -2.84
CA PHE A 115 10.08 -4.95 -3.31
C PHE A 115 9.67 -4.23 -4.59
N SER A 116 8.93 -4.92 -5.44
CA SER A 116 8.37 -4.36 -6.68
C SER A 116 6.86 -4.39 -6.63
N THR A 117 6.25 -3.26 -6.97
CA THR A 117 4.80 -3.14 -7.13
C THR A 117 4.41 -3.26 -8.60
N LYS A 118 3.29 -3.92 -8.85
CA LYS A 118 2.61 -3.94 -10.14
C LYS A 118 1.16 -3.56 -9.91
N ALA A 119 0.80 -2.37 -10.34
CA ALA A 119 -0.57 -1.87 -10.27
C ALA A 119 -1.47 -2.70 -11.20
N GLU A 120 -2.66 -3.06 -10.72
CA GLU A 120 -3.61 -3.89 -11.47
C GLU A 120 -4.94 -3.17 -11.70
N LYS A 121 -5.38 -2.39 -10.72
CA LYS A 121 -6.61 -1.58 -10.78
C LYS A 121 -6.51 -0.39 -9.84
N GLY A 122 -7.41 0.56 -9.98
CA GLY A 122 -7.52 1.66 -9.05
C GLY A 122 -8.69 2.56 -9.38
N ARG A 123 -8.92 3.52 -8.49
CA ARG A 123 -10.00 4.52 -8.63
C ARG A 123 -9.53 5.90 -8.24
N TYR A 124 -10.03 6.89 -8.95
CA TYR A 124 -9.99 8.28 -8.54
C TYR A 124 -11.35 8.69 -7.96
N ARG A 125 -11.32 9.35 -6.82
CA ARG A 125 -12.48 10.04 -6.24
C ARG A 125 -12.11 11.49 -6.01
N MET A 126 -12.94 12.40 -6.50
CA MET A 126 -12.80 13.83 -6.29
C MET A 126 -14.05 14.34 -5.58
N TYR A 127 -13.85 15.17 -4.55
CA TYR A 127 -14.89 15.95 -3.93
C TYR A 127 -14.63 17.44 -4.20
N ARG A 128 -15.66 18.16 -4.65
CA ARG A 128 -15.60 19.61 -4.82
C ARG A 128 -16.91 20.23 -4.35
N ASN A 129 -16.88 20.97 -3.24
CA ASN A 129 -18.02 21.75 -2.73
C ASN A 129 -19.36 20.98 -2.62
N GLY A 130 -19.33 19.69 -2.30
CA GLY A 130 -20.52 18.84 -2.20
C GLY A 130 -20.64 17.80 -3.31
N ASP A 131 -20.02 18.06 -4.47
CA ASP A 131 -20.08 17.17 -5.61
C ASP A 131 -19.00 16.09 -5.53
N VAL A 132 -19.41 14.82 -5.59
CA VAL A 132 -18.51 13.68 -5.61
C VAL A 132 -18.48 13.08 -7.02
N LYS A 133 -17.27 12.94 -7.58
CA LYS A 133 -17.03 12.22 -8.83
C LYS A 133 -16.11 11.04 -8.55
N VAL A 134 -16.48 9.87 -9.05
CA VAL A 134 -15.66 8.65 -8.96
C VAL A 134 -15.47 8.10 -10.37
N ARG A 135 -14.25 7.70 -10.70
CA ARG A 135 -13.95 6.93 -11.91
C ARG A 135 -12.85 5.92 -11.66
N GLU A 136 -12.87 4.83 -12.42
CA GLU A 136 -11.76 3.89 -12.45
C GLU A 136 -10.53 4.51 -13.13
N VAL A 137 -9.36 4.07 -12.70
CA VAL A 137 -8.08 4.34 -13.37
C VAL A 137 -8.03 3.42 -14.58
N THR A 138 -7.78 4.00 -15.75
CA THR A 138 -7.71 3.23 -16.99
C THR A 138 -6.44 2.39 -17.06
N ALA A 139 -6.45 1.33 -17.87
CA ALA A 139 -5.25 0.49 -18.06
C ALA A 139 -4.05 1.28 -18.59
N ASP A 140 -4.29 2.29 -19.44
CA ASP A 140 -3.24 3.15 -19.99
C ASP A 140 -2.62 4.07 -18.93
N GLU A 141 -3.42 4.59 -18.00
CA GLU A 141 -2.92 5.34 -16.83
C GLU A 141 -2.07 4.45 -15.93
N LEU A 142 -2.50 3.20 -15.69
CA LEU A 142 -1.75 2.22 -14.88
C LEU A 142 -0.44 1.77 -15.52
N LYS A 143 -0.36 1.68 -16.86
CA LYS A 143 0.82 1.13 -17.56
C LYS A 143 2.11 1.87 -17.27
N ASN A 144 2.03 3.19 -17.06
CA ASN A 144 3.20 4.06 -16.89
C ASN A 144 3.31 4.66 -15.49
N GLN A 145 2.35 4.37 -14.61
CA GLN A 145 2.20 5.01 -13.31
C GLN A 145 1.97 3.94 -12.23
N HIS A 146 2.35 4.22 -10.99
CA HIS A 146 2.03 3.38 -9.81
C HIS A 146 2.66 1.96 -9.73
N SER A 147 3.50 1.58 -10.68
CA SER A 147 4.36 0.38 -10.61
C SER A 147 5.83 0.82 -10.52
N THR A 148 6.55 0.39 -9.48
CA THR A 148 7.99 0.65 -9.35
C THR A 148 8.66 -0.37 -8.43
N THR A 149 9.99 -0.33 -8.37
CA THR A 149 10.80 -1.12 -7.44
C THR A 149 11.40 -0.19 -6.39
N TYR A 150 11.24 -0.56 -5.13
CA TYR A 150 11.79 0.16 -3.99
C TYR A 150 12.87 -0.66 -3.31
N LEU A 151 13.97 0.01 -2.97
CA LEU A 151 14.84 -0.41 -1.89
C LEU A 151 14.14 -0.06 -0.57
N TRP A 152 14.16 -0.98 0.40
CA TRP A 152 13.45 -0.77 1.65
C TRP A 152 14.23 -1.21 2.89
N GLU A 153 13.98 -0.52 3.99
CA GLU A 153 14.44 -0.93 5.31
C GLU A 153 13.41 -0.53 6.39
N LYS A 154 13.33 -1.34 7.44
CA LYS A 154 12.49 -1.07 8.61
C LYS A 154 13.37 -0.68 9.78
N THR A 155 13.02 0.40 10.47
CA THR A 155 13.81 0.89 11.61
C THR A 155 12.94 1.57 12.68
N LYS A 156 13.53 1.82 13.86
CA LYS A 156 13.02 2.73 14.88
C LYS A 156 13.98 3.91 14.97
N LEU A 157 13.43 5.12 15.03
CA LEU A 157 14.25 6.32 15.22
C LEU A 157 14.45 6.56 16.71
N LYS A 158 15.67 6.92 17.12
CA LYS A 158 16.01 7.16 18.53
C LYS A 158 15.16 8.27 19.16
N ASP A 159 14.91 9.33 18.38
CA ASP A 159 14.17 10.52 18.83
C ASP A 159 12.66 10.40 18.64
N ASP A 160 12.19 9.29 18.07
CA ASP A 160 10.76 8.96 17.95
C ASP A 160 10.52 7.45 18.15
N PRO A 161 10.69 6.96 19.39
CA PRO A 161 10.61 5.53 19.69
C PRO A 161 9.18 4.98 19.59
N ASN A 162 8.17 5.84 19.56
CA ASN A 162 6.75 5.45 19.51
C ASN A 162 6.28 5.14 18.08
N ASN A 163 7.18 5.19 17.10
CA ASN A 163 6.86 4.90 15.71
C ASN A 163 7.86 3.90 15.11
N LEU A 164 7.31 2.97 14.34
CA LEU A 164 8.07 2.11 13.43
C LEU A 164 8.11 2.77 12.06
N TYR A 165 9.28 2.79 11.45
CA TYR A 165 9.50 3.44 10.16
C TYR A 165 9.79 2.42 9.07
N LEU A 166 9.16 2.62 7.92
CA LEU A 166 9.48 1.99 6.65
C LEU A 166 10.13 3.05 5.76
N LEU A 167 11.42 2.88 5.53
CA LEU A 167 12.23 3.76 4.70
C LEU A 167 12.27 3.21 3.28
N LEU A 168 11.87 4.02 2.30
CA LEU A 168 11.81 3.61 0.90
C LEU A 168 12.66 4.53 0.02
N VAL A 169 13.38 3.93 -0.93
CA VAL A 169 14.04 4.66 -2.03
C VAL A 169 13.56 4.08 -3.35
N ASP A 170 13.05 4.95 -4.24
CA ASP A 170 12.58 4.56 -5.57
C ASP A 170 13.78 4.27 -6.49
N LEU A 171 13.98 3.00 -6.83
CA LEU A 171 15.10 2.55 -7.67
C LEU A 171 14.91 2.90 -9.14
N LYS A 172 13.70 3.24 -9.59
CA LYS A 172 13.49 3.80 -10.93
C LYS A 172 14.07 5.20 -11.02
N LYS A 173 13.93 6.01 -9.97
CA LYS A 173 14.47 7.38 -9.90
C LYS A 173 15.96 7.40 -9.52
N TYR A 174 16.38 6.52 -8.62
CA TYR A 174 17.73 6.46 -8.08
C TYR A 174 18.34 5.04 -8.25
N PRO A 175 18.65 4.61 -9.49
CA PRO A 175 19.06 3.23 -9.78
C PRO A 175 20.40 2.82 -9.17
N LYS A 176 21.20 3.79 -8.70
CA LYS A 176 22.51 3.55 -8.06
C LYS A 176 22.45 3.52 -6.53
N ALA A 177 21.27 3.70 -5.94
CA ALA A 177 21.09 3.69 -4.49
C ALA A 177 21.53 2.35 -3.90
N ASN A 178 22.43 2.38 -2.91
CA ASN A 178 22.96 1.18 -2.29
C ASN A 178 23.28 1.36 -0.80
N ILE A 179 22.58 0.63 0.07
CA ILE A 179 22.70 0.71 1.53
C ILE A 179 24.14 0.40 1.99
N LYS A 180 24.84 -0.47 1.26
CA LYS A 180 26.21 -0.90 1.60
C LYS A 180 27.28 0.07 1.10
N LYS A 181 26.93 1.08 0.32
CA LYS A 181 27.88 2.07 -0.24
C LYS A 181 27.57 3.47 0.28
N PRO A 182 28.41 4.02 1.17
CA PRO A 182 28.26 5.39 1.65
C PRO A 182 28.15 6.40 0.51
N GLY A 183 27.31 7.43 0.69
CA GLY A 183 27.15 8.52 -0.27
C GLY A 183 26.27 8.21 -1.49
N THR A 184 25.78 6.98 -1.65
CA THR A 184 24.85 6.63 -2.75
C THR A 184 23.38 6.91 -2.42
N ILE A 185 23.06 7.15 -1.15
CA ILE A 185 21.72 7.48 -0.65
C ILE A 185 21.83 8.76 0.18
N THR A 186 21.00 9.76 -0.14
CA THR A 186 20.88 11.01 0.61
C THR A 186 19.47 11.15 1.19
N ALA A 187 19.30 12.04 2.19
CA ALA A 187 18.05 12.14 2.94
C ALA A 187 16.83 12.54 2.07
N ASP A 188 17.03 13.33 1.02
CA ASP A 188 16.00 13.76 0.08
C ASP A 188 15.47 12.62 -0.82
N MET A 189 16.22 11.50 -0.91
CA MET A 189 15.81 10.32 -1.66
C MET A 189 14.88 9.40 -0.87
N VAL A 190 14.88 9.53 0.46
CA VAL A 190 14.22 8.59 1.37
C VAL A 190 12.82 9.06 1.71
N SER A 191 11.82 8.30 1.27
CA SER A 191 10.46 8.44 1.76
C SER A 191 10.32 7.69 3.09
N LYS A 192 9.88 8.39 4.13
CA LYS A 192 9.73 7.84 5.50
C LYS A 192 8.25 7.60 5.80
N PHE A 193 7.80 6.37 5.65
CA PHE A 193 6.48 5.96 6.11
C PHE A 193 6.58 5.50 7.56
N HIS A 194 5.52 5.69 8.34
CA HIS A 194 5.49 5.25 9.73
C HIS A 194 4.16 4.60 10.11
N ILE A 195 4.20 3.80 11.17
CA ILE A 195 3.04 3.33 11.93
C ILE A 195 3.32 3.52 13.43
N PRO A 196 2.27 3.74 14.25
CA PRO A 196 2.45 3.75 15.70
C PRO A 196 2.97 2.39 16.19
N ASP A 197 4.00 2.43 17.04
CA ASP A 197 4.56 1.27 17.70
C ASP A 197 3.68 0.91 18.91
N ARG A 198 2.68 0.06 18.67
CA ARG A 198 1.80 -0.47 19.72
C ARG A 198 2.48 -1.65 20.41
N ASN A 199 3.52 -1.37 21.21
CA ASN A 199 4.05 -2.35 22.16
C ASN A 199 3.02 -2.65 23.25
#